data_AF-A0AB33QNH5-F1
#
_entry.id   AF-A0AB33QNH5-F1
#
_cell.length_a   1.000
_cell.length_b   1.000
_cell.length_c   1.000
_cell.angle_alpha   90.00
_cell.angle_beta   90.00
_cell.angle_gamma   90.00
#
_symmetry.space_group_name_H-M   'P 1'
#
loop_
_entity.id
_entity.type
_entity.pdbx_description
1 polymer ?
#
loop_
_entity_poly.entity_id
_entity_poly.type
_entity_poly.pdbx_seq_one_letter_code
_entity_poly.pdbx_strand_id
1 'polypeptide(L)'
;MVSEKFSNFDAFLACKNLSKTELLNKVLNSNPVFQYEAARKLQFFQYNEIRDIIKNILLASRYSRHREIAVFILGQIQVQLNDVELNEILSILVYSICHDKSISVKSSAIFSLGHLFRHYNLGEKEFYEIEKDINLIWDINRYSIILAVAFSSAYFPHRNYIKKYLIKNLNSKKSQIISWILYSLREKHYKSKSIELLLINRLNQTNINSYIYNEIIAFLISINSVIVIPYIENMLLTQNSVDNEIYLALKNNSSKNLTKLRKMMLEKFE
;
A
#
# COMPACT_ATOMS: atom_id res chain seq x y z
N MET A 1 -22.63 10.12 26.17
CA MET A 1 -21.21 9.86 26.51
C MET A 1 -20.35 10.42 25.40
N VAL A 2 -19.52 11.43 25.70
CA VAL A 2 -18.50 11.92 24.78
C VAL A 2 -17.48 10.79 24.62
N SER A 3 -17.29 10.24 23.42
CA SER A 3 -16.27 9.24 23.19
C SER A 3 -14.90 9.90 23.38
N GLU A 4 -14.15 9.52 24.42
CA GLU A 4 -12.75 9.90 24.53
C GLU A 4 -12.03 9.48 23.24
N LYS A 5 -11.48 10.46 22.52
CA LYS A 5 -10.63 10.19 21.35
C LYS A 5 -9.24 9.85 21.86
N PHE A 6 -8.97 8.56 22.02
CA PHE A 6 -7.64 8.07 22.34
C PHE A 6 -6.69 8.28 21.16
N SER A 7 -5.48 8.77 21.43
CA SER A 7 -4.44 8.91 20.40
C SER A 7 -3.74 7.57 20.14
N ASN A 8 -3.04 7.48 19.00
CA ASN A 8 -2.18 6.32 18.71
C ASN A 8 -1.06 6.16 19.75
N PHE A 9 -0.59 7.27 20.35
CA PHE A 9 0.45 7.23 21.37
C PHE A 9 -0.06 6.63 22.69
N ASP A 10 -1.30 6.97 23.09
CA ASP A 10 -1.93 6.39 24.28
C ASP A 10 -2.11 4.88 24.13
N ALA A 11 -2.57 4.43 22.96
CA ALA A 11 -2.69 3.01 22.66
C ALA A 11 -1.34 2.29 22.70
N PHE A 12 -0.28 2.92 22.17
CA PHE A 12 1.07 2.37 22.20
C PHE A 12 1.56 2.17 23.65
N LEU A 13 1.44 3.20 24.49
CA LEU A 13 1.84 3.12 25.89
C LEU A 13 1.06 2.03 26.62
N ALA A 14 -0.26 1.95 26.39
CA ALA A 14 -1.12 0.96 27.02
C ALA A 14 -0.88 -0.48 26.58
N CYS A 15 -0.29 -0.71 25.40
CA CYS A 15 -0.02 -2.06 24.90
C CYS A 15 1.45 -2.49 25.10
N LYS A 16 2.37 -1.55 25.37
CA LYS A 16 3.82 -1.78 25.33
C LYS A 16 4.29 -2.96 26.19
N ASN A 17 3.75 -3.10 27.40
CA ASN A 17 4.21 -4.07 28.40
C ASN A 17 3.19 -5.19 28.68
N LEU A 18 2.18 -5.34 27.82
CA LEU A 18 1.15 -6.36 28.02
C LEU A 18 1.66 -7.75 27.64
N SER A 19 1.22 -8.75 28.40
CA SER A 19 1.42 -10.15 28.06
C SER A 19 0.65 -10.52 26.79
N LYS A 20 1.03 -11.64 26.16
CA LYS A 20 0.34 -12.21 24.99
C LYS A 20 -1.17 -12.33 25.22
N THR A 21 -1.59 -12.86 26.37
CA THR A 21 -3.01 -13.04 26.71
C THR A 21 -3.75 -11.71 26.81
N GLU A 22 -3.13 -10.70 27.42
CA GLU A 22 -3.73 -9.36 27.53
C GLU A 22 -3.82 -8.65 26.18
N LEU A 23 -2.80 -8.79 25.33
CA LEU A 23 -2.81 -8.28 23.96
C LEU A 23 -3.93 -8.91 23.13
N LEU A 24 -4.11 -10.23 23.23
CA LEU A 24 -5.21 -10.94 22.56
C LEU A 24 -6.58 -10.48 23.06
N ASN A 25 -6.73 -10.29 24.36
CA ASN A 25 -7.95 -9.72 24.91
C ASN A 25 -8.22 -8.32 24.34
N LYS A 26 -7.18 -7.48 24.20
CA LYS A 26 -7.32 -6.16 23.56
C LYS A 26 -7.73 -6.25 22.10
N VAL A 27 -7.14 -7.17 21.33
CA VAL A 27 -7.52 -7.42 19.93
C VAL A 27 -9.01 -7.75 19.78
N LEU A 28 -9.59 -8.51 20.70
CA LEU A 28 -10.97 -8.96 20.57
C LEU A 28 -12.00 -7.97 21.15
N ASN A 29 -11.62 -7.25 22.21
CA ASN A 29 -12.60 -6.54 23.04
C ASN A 29 -12.42 -5.01 23.10
N SER A 30 -11.39 -4.44 22.46
CA SER A 30 -11.14 -2.99 22.49
C SER A 30 -11.70 -2.22 21.29
N ASN A 31 -11.59 -0.89 21.33
CA ASN A 31 -11.85 -0.03 20.17
C ASN A 31 -10.73 -0.17 19.11
N PRO A 32 -10.98 0.25 17.84
CA PRO A 32 -10.05 0.00 16.74
C PRO A 32 -8.61 0.48 16.96
N VAL A 33 -8.39 1.60 17.66
CA VAL A 33 -7.04 2.14 17.89
C VAL A 33 -6.21 1.16 18.74
N PHE A 34 -6.77 0.70 19.85
CA PHE A 34 -6.10 -0.28 20.72
C PHE A 34 -6.04 -1.67 20.10
N GLN A 35 -7.05 -2.05 19.31
CA GLN A 35 -7.04 -3.33 18.60
C GLN A 35 -5.85 -3.43 17.65
N TYR A 36 -5.66 -2.43 16.80
CA TYR A 36 -4.54 -2.40 15.86
C TYR A 36 -3.19 -2.28 16.56
N GLU A 37 -3.11 -1.55 17.67
CA GLU A 37 -1.85 -1.46 18.41
C GLU A 37 -1.50 -2.77 19.14
N ALA A 38 -2.47 -3.44 19.75
CA ALA A 38 -2.25 -4.76 20.33
C ALA A 38 -1.85 -5.78 19.26
N ALA A 39 -2.45 -5.69 18.06
CA ALA A 39 -2.08 -6.51 16.91
C ALA A 39 -0.63 -6.27 16.45
N ARG A 40 -0.17 -5.00 16.40
CA ARG A 40 1.23 -4.66 16.11
C ARG A 40 2.18 -5.26 17.15
N LYS A 41 1.81 -5.29 18.42
CA LYS A 41 2.62 -5.95 19.45
C LYS A 41 2.67 -7.46 19.28
N LEU A 42 1.55 -8.08 18.91
CA LEU A 42 1.50 -9.53 18.62
C LEU A 42 2.38 -9.94 17.43
N GLN A 43 2.63 -9.04 16.48
CA GLN A 43 3.55 -9.30 15.36
C GLN A 43 5.01 -9.56 15.78
N PHE A 44 5.42 -9.19 17.01
CA PHE A 44 6.77 -9.43 17.51
C PHE A 44 6.95 -10.79 18.21
N PHE A 45 5.89 -11.58 18.34
CA PHE A 45 5.98 -12.94 18.87
C PHE A 45 6.35 -13.94 17.76
N GLN A 46 6.94 -15.08 18.15
CA GLN A 46 7.14 -16.18 17.21
C GLN A 46 5.79 -16.65 16.65
N TYR A 47 5.73 -16.97 15.36
CA TYR A 47 4.48 -17.42 14.75
C TYR A 47 3.87 -18.62 15.49
N ASN A 48 4.67 -19.64 15.81
CA ASN A 48 4.20 -20.83 16.54
C ASN A 48 3.57 -20.52 17.90
N GLU A 49 3.96 -19.42 18.55
CA GLU A 49 3.39 -19.01 19.84
C GLU A 49 1.98 -18.42 19.74
N ILE A 50 1.60 -17.91 18.57
CA ILE A 50 0.32 -17.24 18.31
C ILE A 50 -0.53 -17.98 17.26
N ARG A 51 0.05 -18.95 16.55
CA ARG A 51 -0.52 -19.68 15.41
C ARG A 51 -1.93 -20.19 15.68
N ASP A 52 -2.10 -21.01 16.70
CA ASP A 52 -3.38 -21.65 16.99
C ASP A 52 -4.45 -20.62 17.39
N ILE A 53 -4.04 -19.58 18.09
CA ILE A 53 -4.95 -18.51 18.53
C ILE A 53 -5.45 -17.72 17.31
N ILE A 54 -4.55 -17.35 16.40
CA ILE A 54 -4.91 -16.65 15.17
C ILE A 54 -5.81 -17.51 14.28
N LYS A 55 -5.49 -18.79 14.12
CA LYS A 55 -6.34 -19.74 13.37
C LYS A 55 -7.72 -19.88 14.00
N ASN A 56 -7.80 -19.97 15.33
CA ASN A 56 -9.08 -20.02 16.05
C ASN A 56 -9.90 -18.74 15.85
N ILE A 57 -9.27 -17.55 15.83
CA ILE A 57 -9.98 -16.30 15.52
C ILE A 57 -10.55 -16.34 14.11
N LEU A 58 -9.76 -16.77 13.12
CA LEU A 58 -10.18 -16.85 11.72
C LEU A 58 -11.34 -17.83 11.52
N LEU A 59 -11.31 -18.96 12.22
CA LEU A 59 -12.33 -20.01 12.10
C LEU A 59 -13.61 -19.71 12.88
N ALA A 60 -13.48 -19.28 14.14
CA ALA A 60 -14.62 -19.24 15.08
C ALA A 60 -15.23 -17.84 15.26
N SER A 61 -14.48 -16.76 14.97
CA SER A 61 -15.01 -15.42 15.21
C SER A 61 -16.08 -15.04 14.18
N ARG A 62 -17.30 -14.79 14.66
CA ARG A 62 -18.37 -14.20 13.85
C ARG A 62 -18.11 -12.76 13.41
N TYR A 63 -17.24 -12.04 14.13
CA TYR A 63 -16.96 -10.63 13.87
C TYR A 63 -15.85 -10.46 12.82
N SER A 64 -16.19 -9.81 11.70
CA SER A 64 -15.23 -9.51 10.62
C SER A 64 -14.02 -8.73 11.10
N ARG A 65 -14.20 -7.78 12.01
CA ARG A 65 -13.09 -7.00 12.60
C ARG A 65 -12.02 -7.88 13.27
N HIS A 66 -12.40 -8.98 13.93
CA HIS A 66 -11.41 -9.87 14.56
C HIS A 66 -10.64 -10.65 13.50
N ARG A 67 -11.33 -11.15 12.47
CA ARG A 67 -10.71 -11.88 11.36
C ARG A 67 -9.81 -10.98 10.53
N GLU A 68 -10.20 -9.72 10.35
CA GLU A 68 -9.42 -8.68 9.67
C GLU A 68 -8.11 -8.39 10.41
N ILE A 69 -8.16 -8.27 11.74
CA ILE A 69 -6.97 -8.10 12.56
C ILE A 69 -6.11 -9.36 12.55
N ALA A 70 -6.72 -10.55 12.57
CA ALA A 70 -5.99 -11.81 12.50
C ALA A 70 -5.15 -11.90 11.21
N VAL A 71 -5.72 -11.62 10.03
CA VAL A 71 -4.93 -11.60 8.78
C VAL A 71 -3.92 -10.46 8.74
N PHE A 72 -4.20 -9.31 9.39
CA PHE A 72 -3.23 -8.21 9.53
C PHE A 72 -2.00 -8.61 10.35
N ILE A 73 -2.17 -9.37 11.43
CA ILE A 73 -1.06 -9.90 12.24
C ILE A 73 -0.19 -10.82 11.38
N LEU A 74 -0.80 -11.76 10.65
CA LEU A 74 -0.06 -12.75 9.85
C LEU A 74 0.83 -12.13 8.76
N GLY A 75 0.39 -11.05 8.12
CA GLY A 75 1.13 -10.42 7.01
C GLY A 75 2.40 -9.67 7.42
N GLN A 76 2.62 -9.45 8.72
CA GLN A 76 3.66 -8.55 9.21
C GLN A 76 4.33 -9.10 10.48
N ILE A 77 4.41 -10.42 10.64
CA ILE A 77 5.22 -11.03 11.70
C ILE A 77 6.66 -10.53 11.55
N GLN A 78 7.24 -10.01 12.64
CA GLN A 78 8.56 -9.40 12.69
C GLN A 78 9.66 -10.42 12.99
N VAL A 79 9.29 -11.56 13.56
CA VAL A 79 10.20 -12.70 13.72
C VAL A 79 10.30 -13.44 12.39
N GLN A 80 11.52 -13.77 11.96
CA GLN A 80 11.77 -14.49 10.72
C GLN A 80 10.97 -15.80 10.67
N LEU A 81 10.13 -15.95 9.65
CA LEU A 81 9.41 -17.18 9.37
C LEU A 81 10.32 -18.15 8.62
N ASN A 82 10.17 -19.45 8.90
CA ASN A 82 10.70 -20.49 8.03
C ASN A 82 9.73 -20.77 6.86
N ASP A 83 10.19 -21.53 5.86
CA ASP A 83 9.41 -21.81 4.65
C ASP A 83 8.05 -22.48 4.92
N VAL A 84 7.98 -23.36 5.93
CA VAL A 84 6.72 -24.04 6.31
C VAL A 84 5.71 -23.05 6.87
N GLU A 85 6.16 -22.18 7.77
CA GLU A 85 5.33 -21.15 8.38
C GLU A 85 4.86 -20.12 7.36
N LEU A 86 5.76 -19.70 6.46
CA LEU A 86 5.46 -18.75 5.40
C LEU A 86 4.41 -19.32 4.43
N ASN A 87 4.57 -20.57 4.01
CA ASN A 87 3.62 -21.25 3.12
C ASN A 87 2.24 -21.44 3.78
N GLU A 88 2.19 -21.75 5.07
CA GLU A 88 0.93 -21.81 5.81
C GLU A 88 0.25 -20.43 5.85
N ILE A 89 1.00 -19.38 6.15
CA ILE A 89 0.47 -18.02 6.18
C ILE A 89 -0.05 -17.60 4.80
N LEU A 90 0.70 -17.83 3.74
CA LEU A 90 0.26 -17.56 2.36
C LEU A 90 -1.07 -18.26 2.06
N SER A 91 -1.18 -19.55 2.40
CA SER A 91 -2.40 -20.33 2.23
C SER A 91 -3.59 -19.75 2.99
N ILE A 92 -3.38 -19.33 4.25
CA ILE A 92 -4.42 -18.70 5.07
C ILE A 92 -4.89 -17.37 4.46
N LEU A 93 -3.96 -16.55 3.97
CA LEU A 93 -4.29 -15.27 3.36
C LEU A 93 -5.07 -15.45 2.05
N VAL A 94 -4.62 -16.35 1.17
CA VAL A 94 -5.33 -16.70 -0.08
C VAL A 94 -6.72 -17.23 0.23
N TYR A 95 -6.85 -18.13 1.20
CA TYR A 95 -8.15 -18.65 1.63
C TYR A 95 -9.08 -17.52 2.11
N SER A 96 -8.55 -16.57 2.90
CA SER A 96 -9.30 -15.42 3.41
C SER A 96 -9.77 -14.50 2.28
N ILE A 97 -8.92 -14.28 1.26
CA ILE A 97 -9.27 -13.48 0.08
C ILE A 97 -10.39 -14.14 -0.72
N CYS A 98 -10.34 -15.45 -0.89
CA CYS A 98 -11.34 -16.17 -1.68
C CYS A 98 -12.66 -16.31 -0.92
N HIS A 99 -12.61 -16.73 0.34
CA HIS A 99 -13.78 -17.27 1.04
C HIS A 99 -14.37 -16.37 2.12
N ASP A 100 -13.64 -15.39 2.67
CA ASP A 100 -14.24 -14.51 3.69
C ASP A 100 -15.33 -13.63 3.05
N LYS A 101 -16.48 -13.50 3.72
CA LYS A 101 -17.61 -12.69 3.22
C LYS A 101 -17.36 -11.18 3.37
N SER A 102 -16.48 -10.78 4.28
CA SER A 102 -16.21 -9.37 4.56
C SER A 102 -15.20 -8.77 3.60
N ILE A 103 -15.57 -7.66 2.96
CA ILE A 103 -14.66 -6.84 2.16
C ILE A 103 -13.45 -6.37 2.99
N SER A 104 -13.64 -6.06 4.27
CA SER A 104 -12.54 -5.59 5.13
C SER A 104 -11.49 -6.66 5.36
N VAL A 105 -11.91 -7.91 5.59
CA VAL A 105 -11.02 -9.07 5.77
C VAL A 105 -10.29 -9.35 4.47
N LYS A 106 -11.02 -9.39 3.33
CA LYS A 106 -10.40 -9.58 2.00
C LYS A 106 -9.34 -8.50 1.72
N SER A 107 -9.65 -7.22 1.96
CA SER A 107 -8.68 -6.14 1.73
C SER A 107 -7.47 -6.23 2.65
N SER A 108 -7.68 -6.56 3.93
CA SER A 108 -6.57 -6.73 4.89
C SER A 108 -5.68 -7.91 4.50
N ALA A 109 -6.27 -9.02 4.06
CA ALA A 109 -5.51 -10.18 3.56
C ALA A 109 -4.72 -9.86 2.29
N ILE A 110 -5.25 -9.04 1.37
CA ILE A 110 -4.50 -8.57 0.19
C ILE A 110 -3.30 -7.71 0.63
N PHE A 111 -3.50 -6.74 1.53
CA PHE A 111 -2.39 -5.95 2.08
C PHE A 111 -1.31 -6.86 2.70
N SER A 112 -1.73 -7.82 3.52
CA SER A 112 -0.85 -8.80 4.15
C SER A 112 -0.05 -9.61 3.13
N LEU A 113 -0.66 -10.05 2.01
CA LEU A 113 0.09 -10.67 0.92
C LEU A 113 1.14 -9.72 0.36
N GLY A 114 0.79 -8.47 0.06
CA GLY A 114 1.75 -7.48 -0.43
C GLY A 114 2.93 -7.27 0.53
N HIS A 115 2.68 -7.25 1.83
CA HIS A 115 3.73 -7.17 2.85
C HIS A 115 4.66 -8.38 2.85
N LEU A 116 4.12 -9.60 2.75
CA LEU A 116 4.94 -10.82 2.68
C LEU A 116 5.78 -10.87 1.41
N PHE A 117 5.19 -10.53 0.25
CA PHE A 117 5.92 -10.45 -1.01
C PHE A 117 7.10 -9.49 -0.93
N ARG A 118 6.90 -8.33 -0.30
CA ARG A 118 7.97 -7.37 -0.06
C ARG A 118 9.02 -7.91 0.91
N HIS A 119 8.60 -8.40 2.08
CA HIS A 119 9.49 -8.71 3.18
C HIS A 119 10.35 -9.94 2.91
N TYR A 120 9.76 -10.98 2.32
CA TYR A 120 10.44 -12.22 1.97
C TYR A 120 10.94 -12.26 0.53
N ASN A 121 10.81 -11.16 -0.22
CA ASN A 121 11.21 -11.05 -1.63
C ASN A 121 10.64 -12.21 -2.49
N LEU A 122 9.35 -12.51 -2.30
CA LEU A 122 8.68 -13.60 -3.01
C LEU A 122 8.57 -13.29 -4.50
N GLY A 123 8.82 -14.29 -5.33
CA GLY A 123 9.02 -14.12 -6.77
C GLY A 123 7.91 -14.69 -7.63
N GLU A 124 8.28 -15.02 -8.86
CA GLU A 124 7.37 -15.59 -9.87
C GLU A 124 6.78 -16.93 -9.43
N LYS A 125 7.57 -17.78 -8.76
CA LYS A 125 7.11 -19.12 -8.35
C LYS A 125 5.96 -19.01 -7.34
N GLU A 126 6.17 -18.28 -6.26
CA GLU A 126 5.17 -18.15 -5.18
C GLU A 126 3.93 -17.40 -5.66
N PHE A 127 4.10 -16.41 -6.55
CA PHE A 127 2.94 -15.76 -7.15
C PHE A 127 2.15 -16.69 -8.05
N TYR A 128 2.83 -17.45 -8.91
CA TYR A 128 2.17 -18.37 -9.86
C TYR A 128 1.28 -19.39 -9.14
N GLU A 129 1.71 -19.87 -7.97
CA GLU A 129 0.94 -20.82 -7.15
C GLU A 129 -0.39 -20.22 -6.65
N ILE A 130 -0.43 -18.92 -6.35
CA ILE A 130 -1.62 -18.25 -5.79
C ILE A 130 -2.43 -17.45 -6.83
N GLU A 131 -1.86 -17.19 -8.00
CA GLU A 131 -2.35 -16.22 -8.99
C GLU A 131 -3.77 -16.53 -9.44
N LYS A 132 -4.07 -17.81 -9.70
CA LYS A 132 -5.40 -18.26 -10.14
C LYS A 132 -6.45 -18.10 -9.04
N ASP A 133 -6.08 -18.37 -7.80
CA ASP A 133 -7.01 -18.35 -6.67
C ASP A 133 -7.45 -16.93 -6.34
N ILE A 134 -6.52 -15.97 -6.42
CA ILE A 134 -6.82 -14.57 -6.15
C ILE A 134 -7.41 -13.83 -7.37
N ASN A 135 -7.71 -14.50 -8.49
CA ASN A 135 -8.16 -13.84 -9.73
C ASN A 135 -9.43 -12.97 -9.55
N LEU A 136 -10.30 -13.31 -8.61
CA LEU A 136 -11.52 -12.54 -8.35
C LEU A 136 -11.25 -11.12 -7.84
N ILE A 137 -10.07 -10.81 -7.30
CA ILE A 137 -9.77 -9.48 -6.75
C ILE A 137 -9.80 -8.38 -7.83
N TRP A 138 -9.50 -8.73 -9.08
CA TRP A 138 -9.42 -7.79 -10.20
C TRP A 138 -10.78 -7.22 -10.63
N ASP A 139 -11.87 -7.89 -10.24
CA ASP A 139 -13.24 -7.51 -10.59
C ASP A 139 -13.98 -6.78 -9.46
N ILE A 140 -13.43 -6.76 -8.24
CA ILE A 140 -14.09 -6.18 -7.08
C ILE A 140 -13.89 -4.67 -7.01
N ASN A 141 -14.91 -3.91 -7.42
CA ASN A 141 -14.92 -2.45 -7.36
C ASN A 141 -15.29 -1.91 -5.96
N ARG A 142 -14.42 -2.13 -4.97
CA ARG A 142 -14.56 -1.59 -3.61
C ARG A 142 -13.32 -0.80 -3.23
N TYR A 143 -13.53 0.36 -2.58
CA TYR A 143 -12.45 1.28 -2.21
C TYR A 143 -11.25 0.58 -1.53
N SER A 144 -11.50 -0.19 -0.46
CA SER A 144 -10.44 -0.86 0.30
C SER A 144 -9.73 -1.96 -0.50
N ILE A 145 -10.44 -2.64 -1.41
CA ILE A 145 -9.85 -3.65 -2.29
C ILE A 145 -8.96 -2.98 -3.33
N ILE A 146 -9.44 -1.91 -3.98
CA ILE A 146 -8.62 -1.16 -4.95
C ILE A 146 -7.35 -0.65 -4.29
N LEU A 147 -7.45 -0.10 -3.08
CA LEU A 147 -6.30 0.37 -2.32
C LEU A 147 -5.31 -0.76 -1.99
N ALA A 148 -5.81 -1.90 -1.50
CA ALA A 148 -4.98 -3.05 -1.15
C ALA A 148 -4.30 -3.68 -2.37
N VAL A 149 -5.04 -3.81 -3.48
CA VAL A 149 -4.53 -4.32 -4.74
C VAL A 149 -3.50 -3.36 -5.32
N ALA A 150 -3.76 -2.05 -5.29
CA ALA A 150 -2.78 -1.05 -5.71
C ALA A 150 -1.48 -1.23 -4.93
N PHE A 151 -1.52 -1.16 -3.59
CA PHE A 151 -0.35 -1.40 -2.73
C PHE A 151 0.41 -2.70 -3.09
N SER A 152 -0.31 -3.82 -3.16
CA SER A 152 0.32 -5.14 -3.33
C SER A 152 0.91 -5.33 -4.72
N SER A 153 0.37 -4.63 -5.72
CA SER A 153 0.87 -4.67 -7.11
C SER A 153 2.28 -4.10 -7.26
N ALA A 154 2.76 -3.28 -6.31
CA ALA A 154 4.16 -2.85 -6.27
C ALA A 154 5.12 -4.02 -6.03
N TYR A 155 4.66 -5.09 -5.38
CA TYR A 155 5.49 -6.22 -4.98
C TYR A 155 5.21 -7.49 -5.79
N PHE A 156 3.98 -7.73 -6.24
CA PHE A 156 3.65 -8.86 -7.11
C PHE A 156 4.43 -8.87 -8.43
N PRO A 157 4.73 -10.02 -9.04
CA PRO A 157 5.47 -10.06 -10.30
C PRO A 157 4.76 -9.37 -11.48
N HIS A 158 5.50 -9.13 -12.56
CA HIS A 158 5.04 -8.33 -13.67
C HIS A 158 3.93 -9.05 -14.46
N ARG A 159 2.79 -8.38 -14.68
CA ARG A 159 1.63 -8.93 -15.40
C ARG A 159 0.88 -7.83 -16.15
N ASN A 160 0.48 -8.13 -17.38
CA ASN A 160 -0.29 -7.19 -18.21
C ASN A 160 -1.66 -6.86 -17.63
N TYR A 161 -2.34 -7.81 -16.99
CA TYR A 161 -3.65 -7.56 -16.38
C TYR A 161 -3.54 -6.67 -15.13
N ILE A 162 -2.46 -6.80 -14.34
CA ILE A 162 -2.16 -5.89 -13.21
C ILE A 162 -1.98 -4.47 -13.73
N LYS A 163 -1.14 -4.29 -14.77
CA LYS A 163 -0.95 -2.99 -15.43
C LYS A 163 -2.28 -2.39 -15.88
N LYS A 164 -3.13 -3.18 -16.55
CA LYS A 164 -4.46 -2.74 -17.01
C LYS A 164 -5.35 -2.33 -15.83
N TYR A 165 -5.35 -3.10 -14.74
CA TYR A 165 -6.12 -2.81 -13.54
C TYR A 165 -5.69 -1.49 -12.88
N LEU A 166 -4.38 -1.26 -12.75
CA LEU A 166 -3.82 -0.02 -12.23
C LEU A 166 -4.22 1.18 -13.10
N ILE A 167 -4.07 1.08 -14.42
CA ILE A 167 -4.44 2.15 -15.36
C ILE A 167 -5.93 2.49 -15.27
N LYS A 168 -6.80 1.47 -15.22
CA LYS A 168 -8.25 1.66 -15.07
C LYS A 168 -8.59 2.49 -13.83
N ASN A 169 -7.89 2.27 -12.72
CA ASN A 169 -8.15 2.93 -11.44
C ASN A 169 -7.45 4.29 -11.27
N LEU A 170 -6.58 4.72 -12.20
CA LEU A 170 -6.02 6.08 -12.22
C LEU A 170 -7.09 7.18 -12.30
N ASN A 171 -8.30 6.85 -12.76
CA ASN A 171 -9.45 7.76 -12.82
C ASN A 171 -10.22 7.89 -11.49
N SER A 172 -9.76 7.25 -10.42
CA SER A 172 -10.39 7.35 -9.10
C SER A 172 -10.51 8.80 -8.61
N LYS A 173 -11.58 9.12 -7.88
CA LYS A 173 -11.72 10.42 -7.19
C LYS A 173 -10.95 10.48 -5.87
N LYS A 174 -10.35 9.36 -5.43
CA LYS A 174 -9.68 9.23 -4.15
C LYS A 174 -8.18 9.33 -4.35
N SER A 175 -7.56 10.41 -3.86
CA SER A 175 -6.12 10.66 -3.99
C SER A 175 -5.27 9.52 -3.45
N GLN A 176 -5.63 8.91 -2.32
CA GLN A 176 -4.91 7.75 -1.76
C GLN A 176 -4.81 6.55 -2.70
N ILE A 177 -5.85 6.28 -3.51
CA ILE A 177 -5.80 5.22 -4.53
C ILE A 177 -4.79 5.60 -5.61
N ILE A 178 -4.81 6.86 -6.05
CA ILE A 178 -3.90 7.33 -7.10
C ILE A 178 -2.46 7.26 -6.60
N SER A 179 -2.17 7.68 -5.38
CA SER A 179 -0.83 7.59 -4.77
C SER A 179 -0.26 6.17 -4.82
N TRP A 180 -1.02 5.18 -4.36
CA TRP A 180 -0.58 3.78 -4.40
C TRP A 180 -0.45 3.23 -5.82
N ILE A 181 -1.30 3.68 -6.75
CA ILE A 181 -1.16 3.31 -8.16
C ILE A 181 0.12 3.90 -8.74
N LEU A 182 0.40 5.19 -8.53
CA LEU A 182 1.61 5.86 -9.02
C LEU A 182 2.86 5.19 -8.47
N TYR A 183 2.87 4.87 -7.17
CA TYR A 183 3.93 4.10 -6.53
C TYR A 183 4.13 2.75 -7.24
N SER A 184 3.06 1.99 -7.44
CA SER A 184 3.14 0.66 -8.06
C SER A 184 3.56 0.69 -9.53
N LEU A 185 3.09 1.69 -10.29
CA LEU A 185 3.53 1.89 -11.66
C LEU A 185 5.02 2.21 -11.72
N ARG A 186 5.54 3.00 -10.76
CA ARG A 186 6.95 3.38 -10.65
C ARG A 186 7.82 2.17 -10.34
N GLU A 187 7.49 1.42 -9.28
CA GLU A 187 8.22 0.23 -8.84
C GLU A 187 8.27 -0.86 -9.93
N LYS A 188 7.21 -0.98 -10.73
CA LYS A 188 7.16 -1.96 -11.84
C LYS A 188 7.64 -1.43 -13.18
N HIS A 189 8.11 -0.20 -13.24
CA HIS A 189 8.47 0.50 -14.47
C HIS A 189 7.36 0.44 -15.54
N TYR A 190 6.10 0.41 -15.11
CA TYR A 190 4.96 0.45 -16.01
C TYR A 190 4.81 1.84 -16.60
N LYS A 191 5.26 1.99 -17.85
CA LYS A 191 5.07 3.20 -18.65
C LYS A 191 4.26 2.92 -19.91
N SER A 192 3.54 3.94 -20.38
CA SER A 192 2.82 3.96 -21.65
C SER A 192 2.23 5.35 -21.89
N LYS A 193 2.08 5.73 -23.16
CA LYS A 193 1.46 7.01 -23.56
C LYS A 193 0.06 7.22 -22.96
N SER A 194 -0.72 6.15 -22.77
CA SER A 194 -2.04 6.22 -22.12
C SER A 194 -1.97 6.65 -20.66
N ILE A 195 -0.94 6.21 -19.91
CA ILE A 195 -0.72 6.64 -18.52
C ILE A 195 -0.42 8.15 -18.52
N GLU A 196 0.51 8.59 -19.37
CA GLU A 196 0.87 10.00 -19.47
C GLU A 196 -0.35 10.88 -19.75
N LEU A 197 -1.16 10.54 -20.76
CA LEU A 197 -2.36 11.31 -21.12
C LEU A 197 -3.39 11.37 -19.98
N LEU A 198 -3.62 10.26 -19.27
CA LEU A 198 -4.54 10.23 -18.12
C LEU A 198 -4.05 11.12 -16.99
N LEU A 199 -2.75 11.10 -16.70
CA LEU A 199 -2.14 11.90 -15.65
C LEU A 199 -2.12 13.39 -15.98
N ILE A 200 -1.87 13.77 -17.23
CA ILE A 200 -1.93 15.16 -17.70
C ILE A 200 -3.36 15.72 -17.58
N ASN A 201 -4.36 14.95 -18.03
CA ASN A 201 -5.77 15.33 -17.88
C ASN A 201 -6.13 15.56 -16.40
N ARG A 202 -5.56 14.74 -15.51
CA ARG A 202 -5.76 14.89 -14.07
C ARG A 202 -5.06 16.12 -13.50
N LEU A 203 -3.81 16.41 -13.90
CA LEU A 203 -3.10 17.62 -13.45
C LEU A 203 -3.90 18.88 -13.78
N ASN A 204 -4.51 18.94 -14.96
CA ASN A 204 -5.35 20.08 -15.38
C ASN A 204 -6.60 20.28 -14.49
N GLN A 205 -7.02 19.26 -13.76
CA GLN A 205 -8.19 19.27 -12.88
C GLN A 205 -7.82 19.29 -11.40
N THR A 206 -6.53 19.27 -11.07
CA THR A 206 -6.04 19.14 -9.70
C THR A 206 -5.43 20.47 -9.25
N ASN A 207 -5.74 20.89 -8.02
CA ASN A 207 -5.12 22.07 -7.44
C ASN A 207 -3.59 21.86 -7.34
N ILE A 208 -2.81 22.82 -7.82
CA ILE A 208 -1.34 22.81 -7.83
C ILE A 208 -0.72 22.63 -6.44
N ASN A 209 -1.43 23.05 -5.38
CA ASN A 209 -0.98 22.93 -3.99
C ASN A 209 -1.34 21.56 -3.36
N SER A 210 -1.96 20.64 -4.10
CA SER A 210 -2.32 19.32 -3.58
C SER A 210 -1.14 18.36 -3.65
N TYR A 211 -0.93 17.54 -2.60
CA TYR A 211 0.11 16.52 -2.61
C TYR A 211 0.01 15.57 -3.82
N ILE A 212 -1.22 15.27 -4.28
CA ILE A 212 -1.41 14.38 -5.43
C ILE A 212 -0.95 15.02 -6.74
N TYR A 213 -0.99 16.36 -6.83
CA TYR A 213 -0.40 17.07 -7.97
C TYR A 213 1.11 16.79 -8.02
N ASN A 214 1.78 16.90 -6.87
CA ASN A 214 3.22 16.69 -6.77
C ASN A 214 3.63 15.24 -7.09
N GLU A 215 2.90 14.26 -6.56
CA GLU A 215 3.16 12.85 -6.85
C GLU A 215 3.01 12.52 -8.35
N ILE A 216 2.02 13.12 -9.02
CA ILE A 216 1.84 12.94 -10.48
C ILE A 216 3.01 13.55 -11.25
N ILE A 217 3.45 14.76 -10.90
CA ILE A 217 4.61 15.41 -11.52
C ILE A 217 5.87 14.55 -11.31
N ALA A 218 6.14 14.12 -10.07
CA ALA A 218 7.28 13.27 -9.73
C ALA A 218 7.26 11.94 -10.51
N PHE A 219 6.09 11.32 -10.66
CA PHE A 219 5.94 10.11 -11.48
C PHE A 219 6.25 10.38 -12.96
N LEU A 220 5.71 11.45 -13.55
CA LEU A 220 5.95 11.79 -14.96
C LEU A 220 7.43 12.10 -15.24
N ILE A 221 8.13 12.75 -14.30
CA ILE A 221 9.59 12.93 -14.34
C ILE A 221 10.29 11.57 -14.33
N SER A 222 9.89 10.65 -13.44
CA SER A 222 10.54 9.34 -13.29
C SER A 222 10.47 8.48 -14.56
N ILE A 223 9.48 8.69 -15.42
CA ILE A 223 9.34 8.00 -16.70
C ILE A 223 9.88 8.81 -17.90
N ASN A 224 10.56 9.94 -17.65
CA ASN A 224 11.09 10.86 -18.66
C ASN A 224 10.03 11.42 -19.60
N SER A 225 8.80 11.64 -19.11
CA SER A 225 7.74 12.24 -19.92
C SER A 225 8.11 13.66 -20.29
N VAL A 226 7.99 14.00 -21.57
CA VAL A 226 8.26 15.36 -22.07
C VAL A 226 7.04 16.26 -21.88
N ILE A 227 5.84 15.66 -21.75
CA ILE A 227 4.56 16.39 -21.65
C ILE A 227 4.44 17.13 -20.31
N VAL A 228 5.20 16.71 -19.29
CA VAL A 228 5.21 17.36 -17.97
C VAL A 228 6.03 18.65 -17.93
N ILE A 229 6.87 18.92 -18.94
CA ILE A 229 7.81 20.05 -18.93
C ILE A 229 7.13 21.40 -18.63
N PRO A 230 6.01 21.79 -19.29
CA PRO A 230 5.38 23.08 -19.03
C PRO A 230 4.87 23.22 -17.59
N TYR A 231 4.45 22.12 -16.97
CA TYR A 231 3.96 22.11 -15.58
C TYR A 231 5.10 22.34 -14.59
N ILE A 232 6.24 21.69 -14.82
CA ILE A 232 7.45 21.87 -14.00
C ILE A 232 7.99 23.28 -14.19
N GLU A 233 8.09 23.78 -15.43
CA GLU A 233 8.59 25.13 -15.70
C GLU A 233 7.73 26.18 -14.99
N ASN A 234 6.40 26.08 -15.10
CA ASN A 234 5.49 26.98 -14.39
C ASN A 234 5.66 26.88 -12.86
N MET A 235 5.78 25.68 -12.31
CA MET A 235 6.02 25.46 -10.88
C MET A 235 7.32 26.13 -10.41
N LEU A 236 8.43 25.87 -11.12
CA LEU A 236 9.74 26.42 -10.79
C LEU A 236 9.77 27.96 -10.90
N LEU A 237 9.00 28.55 -11.82
CA LEU A 237 8.92 30.00 -11.96
C LEU A 237 8.06 30.65 -10.87
N THR A 238 6.93 30.04 -10.51
CA THR A 238 5.90 30.68 -9.67
C THR A 238 5.97 30.33 -8.19
N GLN A 239 6.54 29.18 -7.81
CA GLN A 239 6.57 28.73 -6.41
C GLN A 239 7.87 29.11 -5.70
N ASN A 240 7.79 29.31 -4.38
CA ASN A 240 8.93 29.62 -3.51
C ASN A 240 9.54 28.38 -2.83
N SER A 241 8.94 27.22 -3.04
CA SER A 241 9.46 25.93 -2.62
C SER A 241 9.05 24.86 -3.63
N VAL A 242 9.75 23.73 -3.61
CA VAL A 242 9.42 22.55 -4.41
C VAL A 242 9.30 21.36 -3.48
N ASP A 243 8.35 20.49 -3.79
CA ASP A 243 8.16 19.23 -3.07
C ASP A 243 9.41 18.35 -3.15
N ASN A 244 9.77 17.71 -2.03
CA ASN A 244 10.96 16.87 -1.95
C ASN A 244 10.97 15.73 -2.98
N GLU A 245 9.82 15.14 -3.30
CA GLU A 245 9.75 14.08 -4.31
C GLU A 245 10.08 14.62 -5.71
N ILE A 246 9.57 15.80 -6.05
CA ILE A 246 9.85 16.44 -7.33
C ILE A 246 11.32 16.84 -7.40
N TYR A 247 11.85 17.42 -6.33
CA TYR A 247 13.25 17.83 -6.25
C TYR A 247 14.17 16.62 -6.47
N LEU A 248 13.96 15.53 -5.73
CA LEU A 248 14.74 14.30 -5.88
C LEU A 248 14.56 13.66 -7.26
N ALA A 249 13.33 13.63 -7.78
CA ALA A 249 13.04 13.07 -9.09
C ALA A 249 13.79 13.83 -10.20
N LEU A 250 13.79 15.17 -10.19
CA LEU A 250 14.51 16.00 -11.16
C LEU A 250 16.03 15.95 -10.97
N LYS A 251 16.52 16.04 -9.72
CA LYS A 251 17.95 16.03 -9.40
C LYS A 251 18.61 14.74 -9.90
N ASN A 252 17.95 13.60 -9.67
CA ASN A 252 18.46 12.29 -10.06
C ASN A 252 18.15 11.93 -11.52
N ASN A 253 17.39 12.74 -12.25
CA ASN A 253 17.04 12.48 -13.64
C ASN A 253 18.22 12.80 -14.57
N SER A 254 18.62 11.83 -15.41
CA SER A 254 19.70 11.97 -16.38
C SER A 254 19.23 12.27 -17.82
N SER A 255 17.93 12.44 -18.05
CA SER A 255 17.36 12.73 -19.36
C SER A 255 17.79 14.10 -19.87
N LYS A 256 18.27 14.14 -21.12
CA LYS A 256 18.61 15.39 -21.82
C LYS A 256 17.41 16.35 -21.90
N ASN A 257 16.20 15.80 -22.02
CA ASN A 257 14.97 16.60 -22.15
C ASN A 257 14.64 17.41 -20.88
N LEU A 258 15.11 16.97 -19.71
CA LEU A 258 14.83 17.64 -18.43
C LEU A 258 16.02 18.43 -17.88
N THR A 259 17.13 18.51 -18.64
CA THR A 259 18.37 19.15 -18.18
C THR A 259 18.19 20.64 -17.87
N LYS A 260 17.42 21.37 -18.71
CA LYS A 260 17.10 22.79 -18.47
C LYS A 260 16.36 22.97 -17.13
N LEU A 261 15.32 22.17 -16.91
CA LEU A 261 14.50 22.24 -15.69
C LEU A 261 15.31 21.89 -14.45
N ARG A 262 16.16 20.85 -14.52
CA ARG A 262 17.07 20.49 -13.44
C ARG A 262 18.00 21.63 -13.06
N LYS A 263 18.59 22.32 -14.05
CA LYS A 263 19.46 23.48 -13.82
C LYS A 263 18.68 24.62 -13.15
N MET A 264 17.51 24.99 -13.69
CA MET A 264 16.65 26.03 -13.10
C MET A 264 16.25 25.73 -11.65
N MET A 265 15.94 24.46 -11.36
CA MET A 265 15.58 24.04 -10.00
C MET A 265 16.77 24.15 -9.04
N LEU A 266 17.96 23.68 -9.41
CA LEU A 266 19.16 23.78 -8.57
C LEU A 266 19.53 25.24 -8.31
N GLU A 267 19.52 26.10 -9.33
CA GLU A 267 19.83 27.53 -9.17
C GLU A 267 18.87 28.27 -8.20
N LYS A 268 17.63 27.79 -8.05
CA LYS A 268 16.61 28.46 -7.24
C LYS A 268 16.49 27.90 -5.82
N PHE A 269 16.78 26.63 -5.61
CA PHE A 269 16.44 25.91 -4.37
C PHE A 269 17.62 25.17 -3.72
N GLU A 270 18.82 25.23 -4.31
CA GLU A 270 20.07 24.79 -3.66
C GLU A 270 20.67 25.92 -2.81
#